data_AF-A0A4V1J370-F1
#
_entry.id   AF-A0A4V1J370-F1
#
_cell.length_a   1.000
_cell.length_b   1.000
_cell.length_c   1.000
_cell.angle_alpha   90.00
_cell.angle_beta   90.00
_cell.angle_gamma   90.00
#
_symmetry.space_group_name_H-M   'P 1'
#
loop_
_entity.id
_entity.type
_entity.pdbx_description
1 polymer ?
#
loop_
_entity_poly.entity_id
_entity_poly.type
_entity_poly.pdbx_seq_one_letter_code
_entity_poly.pdbx_strand_id
1 'polypeptide(L)'
;VVALLFGNSLALRSTPLHRIYLVLVRVNAAVVRYATASPSVYAMLRWLVPAFYIAVVSFCLYVFFAEVYPQLRRLGIVGNGHATCIAFTVGMVAVATELAIFSDPGVLTRAHLDVSVLRYPNNGLIFFGRQCRTCQWQKPARSKHCSVCDRCVLRFDHHCIWINNCVGQNNYRWFVAYLVANIHMMAYGGHLCWRLLAAQDRGAGMWRVIVASTPSNKAAGVLMILGTIFSVITLAFAALHVRYMYLGVTTNEADKWDEVEYLVQVGALFWAPDMGVYLERASVSSNGLYRVVYISLDDESIVLDENDERTHALVQVTLVAELTNRYDRGFWNNVYERIW
;
A
#
# COMPACT_ATOMS: atom_id res chain seq x y z
N VAL A 1 -23.78 -6.61 -0.89
CA VAL A 1 -22.56 -7.34 -1.33
C VAL A 1 -22.69 -7.84 -2.77
N VAL A 2 -23.62 -8.74 -3.08
CA VAL A 2 -23.81 -9.27 -4.46
C VAL A 2 -23.95 -8.17 -5.52
N ALA A 3 -24.78 -7.15 -5.29
CA ALA A 3 -24.93 -6.03 -6.23
C ALA A 3 -23.66 -5.19 -6.39
N LEU A 4 -22.83 -5.03 -5.35
CA LEU A 4 -21.56 -4.29 -5.44
C LEU A 4 -20.48 -5.09 -6.20
N LEU A 5 -20.47 -6.41 -6.02
CA LEU A 5 -19.48 -7.29 -6.66
C LEU A 5 -19.80 -7.55 -8.14
N PHE A 6 -21.07 -7.80 -8.47
CA PHE A 6 -21.45 -8.28 -9.80
C PHE A 6 -22.24 -7.25 -10.61
N GLY A 7 -22.78 -6.21 -9.98
CA GLY A 7 -23.69 -5.27 -10.64
C GLY A 7 -23.05 -4.39 -11.71
N ASN A 8 -21.71 -4.29 -11.77
CA ASN A 8 -21.00 -3.61 -12.86
C ASN A 8 -20.66 -4.52 -14.05
N SER A 9 -21.00 -5.82 -13.98
CA SER A 9 -20.74 -6.75 -15.07
C SER A 9 -21.49 -6.35 -16.34
N LEU A 10 -20.79 -6.40 -17.48
CA LEU A 10 -21.37 -6.18 -18.81
C LEU A 10 -22.59 -7.08 -19.04
N ALA A 11 -22.52 -8.34 -18.57
CA ALA A 11 -23.59 -9.33 -18.72
C ALA A 11 -24.85 -9.01 -17.90
N LEU A 12 -24.75 -8.15 -16.88
CA LEU A 12 -25.86 -7.83 -15.97
C LEU A 12 -26.40 -6.42 -16.18
N ARG A 13 -25.93 -5.70 -17.21
CA ARG A 13 -26.49 -4.39 -17.57
C ARG A 13 -28.01 -4.49 -17.77
N SER A 14 -28.73 -3.45 -17.37
CA SER A 14 -30.20 -3.35 -17.41
C SER A 14 -31.01 -4.29 -16.50
N THR A 15 -30.35 -5.18 -15.72
CA THR A 15 -31.04 -6.02 -14.72
C THR A 15 -31.41 -5.23 -13.44
N PRO A 16 -32.33 -5.75 -12.59
CA PRO A 16 -32.59 -5.19 -11.27
C PRO A 16 -31.33 -5.09 -10.41
N LEU A 17 -30.42 -6.05 -10.51
CA LEU A 17 -29.14 -6.05 -9.79
C LEU A 17 -28.27 -4.85 -10.20
N HIS A 18 -28.21 -4.55 -11.50
CA HIS A 18 -27.51 -3.37 -12.01
C HIS A 18 -28.16 -2.05 -11.56
N ARG A 19 -29.50 -1.99 -11.49
CA ARG A 19 -30.21 -0.82 -10.94
C ARG A 19 -29.86 -0.58 -9.47
N ILE A 20 -29.83 -1.64 -8.65
CA ILE A 20 -29.40 -1.58 -7.24
C ILE A 20 -27.95 -1.11 -7.15
N TYR A 21 -27.05 -1.65 -7.98
CA TYR A 21 -25.66 -1.20 -8.05
C TYR A 21 -25.55 0.29 -8.34
N LEU A 22 -26.27 0.81 -9.34
CA LEU A 22 -26.27 2.23 -9.67
C LEU A 22 -26.78 3.10 -8.51
N VAL A 23 -27.81 2.66 -7.78
CA VAL A 23 -28.29 3.35 -6.59
C VAL A 23 -27.20 3.39 -5.52
N LEU A 24 -26.56 2.25 -5.22
CA LEU A 24 -25.49 2.17 -4.22
C LEU A 24 -24.30 3.06 -4.59
N VAL A 25 -23.89 3.09 -5.86
CA VAL A 25 -22.81 3.96 -6.35
C VAL A 25 -23.19 5.43 -6.22
N ARG A 26 -24.43 5.81 -6.58
CA ARG A 26 -24.90 7.20 -6.44
C ARG A 26 -24.98 7.65 -4.98
N VAL A 27 -25.50 6.80 -4.10
CA VAL A 27 -25.55 7.06 -2.66
C VAL A 27 -24.14 7.19 -2.10
N ASN A 28 -23.24 6.26 -2.43
CA ASN A 28 -21.84 6.34 -2.03
C ASN A 28 -21.18 7.63 -2.52
N ALA A 29 -21.37 8.01 -3.78
CA ALA A 29 -20.85 9.25 -4.32
C ALA A 29 -21.42 10.49 -3.61
N ALA A 30 -22.71 10.48 -3.24
CA ALA A 30 -23.31 11.57 -2.48
C ALA A 30 -22.75 11.67 -1.06
N VAL A 31 -22.59 10.53 -0.38
CA VAL A 31 -21.97 10.45 0.95
C VAL A 31 -20.53 10.94 0.91
N VAL A 32 -19.74 10.50 -0.08
CA VAL A 32 -18.35 10.95 -0.27
C VAL A 32 -18.33 12.45 -0.51
N ARG A 33 -19.16 12.98 -1.42
CA ARG A 33 -19.23 14.43 -1.68
C ARG A 33 -19.54 15.22 -0.42
N TYR A 34 -20.54 14.80 0.35
CA TYR A 34 -20.92 15.45 1.61
C TYR A 34 -19.79 15.38 2.63
N ALA A 35 -19.19 14.20 2.81
CA ALA A 35 -18.05 13.99 3.69
C ALA A 35 -16.86 14.89 3.33
N THR A 36 -16.57 15.06 2.04
CA THR A 36 -15.47 15.90 1.54
C THR A 36 -15.80 17.39 1.48
N ALA A 37 -17.09 17.78 1.56
CA ALA A 37 -17.50 19.17 1.49
C ALA A 37 -17.16 19.95 2.77
N SER A 38 -17.08 19.27 3.91
CA SER A 38 -16.64 19.85 5.18
C SER A 38 -15.27 19.31 5.57
N PRO A 39 -14.21 20.15 5.57
CA PRO A 39 -12.87 19.72 5.96
C PRO A 39 -12.82 19.12 7.37
N SER A 40 -13.64 19.60 8.30
CA SER A 40 -13.69 19.08 9.68
C SER A 40 -14.35 17.70 9.75
N VAL A 41 -15.43 17.46 8.99
CA VAL A 41 -16.08 16.15 8.89
C VAL A 41 -15.14 15.16 8.21
N TYR A 42 -14.54 15.54 7.09
CA TYR A 42 -13.53 14.71 6.42
C TYR A 42 -12.38 14.37 7.36
N ALA A 43 -11.87 15.35 8.10
CA ALA A 43 -10.79 15.14 9.05
C ALA A 43 -11.14 14.12 10.13
N MET A 44 -12.36 14.17 10.66
CA MET A 44 -12.90 13.20 11.63
C MET A 44 -13.05 11.80 11.02
N LEU A 45 -13.65 11.70 9.82
CA LEU A 45 -13.93 10.43 9.16
C LEU A 45 -12.67 9.61 8.87
N ARG A 46 -11.53 10.28 8.60
CA ARG A 46 -10.24 9.59 8.39
C ARG A 46 -9.77 8.79 9.62
N TRP A 47 -10.22 9.14 10.82
CA TRP A 47 -9.87 8.42 12.06
C TRP A 47 -10.75 7.20 12.34
N LEU A 48 -11.81 6.97 11.56
CA LEU A 48 -12.68 5.81 11.77
C LEU A 48 -11.94 4.48 11.62
N VAL A 49 -11.08 4.34 10.62
CA VAL A 49 -10.33 3.09 10.37
C VAL A 49 -9.28 2.83 11.46
N PRO A 50 -8.40 3.80 11.83
CA PRO A 50 -7.50 3.60 12.97
C PRO A 50 -8.22 3.34 14.30
N ALA A 51 -9.30 4.07 14.59
CA ALA A 51 -10.05 3.88 15.82
C ALA A 51 -10.71 2.49 15.87
N PHE A 52 -11.27 2.04 14.75
CA PHE A 52 -11.80 0.68 14.61
C PHE A 52 -10.70 -0.37 14.83
N TYR A 53 -9.53 -0.20 14.21
CA TYR A 53 -8.39 -1.10 14.41
C TYR A 53 -7.97 -1.17 15.88
N ILE A 54 -7.77 -0.03 16.55
CA ILE A 54 -7.41 0.03 17.97
C ILE A 54 -8.47 -0.65 18.84
N ALA A 55 -9.75 -0.43 18.55
CA ALA A 55 -10.85 -1.07 19.28
C ALA A 55 -10.85 -2.60 19.10
N VAL A 56 -10.66 -3.10 17.87
CA VAL A 56 -10.59 -4.55 17.60
C VAL A 56 -9.39 -5.19 18.28
N VAL A 57 -8.20 -4.60 18.17
CA VAL A 57 -6.99 -5.12 18.84
C VAL A 57 -7.18 -5.13 20.35
N SER A 58 -7.72 -4.05 20.93
CA SER A 58 -7.99 -3.96 22.37
C SER A 58 -9.00 -5.01 22.82
N PHE A 59 -10.07 -5.23 22.04
CA PHE A 59 -11.05 -6.26 22.33
C PHE A 59 -10.45 -7.67 22.24
N CYS A 60 -9.65 -7.96 21.21
CA CYS A 60 -8.95 -9.24 21.09
C CYS A 60 -7.98 -9.49 22.25
N LEU A 61 -7.25 -8.47 22.68
CA LEU A 61 -6.37 -8.55 23.86
C LEU A 61 -7.19 -8.78 25.13
N TYR A 62 -8.30 -8.07 25.31
CA TYR A 62 -9.23 -8.28 26.43
C TYR A 62 -9.72 -9.74 26.47
N VAL A 63 -10.24 -10.26 25.36
CA VAL A 63 -10.69 -11.66 25.25
C VAL A 63 -9.55 -12.63 25.54
N PHE A 64 -8.34 -12.37 25.02
CA PHE A 64 -7.18 -13.21 25.29
C PHE A 64 -6.85 -13.26 26.79
N PHE A 65 -6.80 -12.11 27.47
CA PHE A 65 -6.47 -12.06 28.90
C PHE A 65 -7.61 -12.55 29.81
N ALA A 66 -8.87 -12.38 29.41
CA ALA A 66 -10.02 -12.83 30.18
C ALA A 66 -10.25 -14.34 30.04
N GLU A 67 -10.15 -14.88 28.82
CA GLU A 67 -10.60 -16.25 28.52
C GLU A 67 -9.44 -17.24 28.29
N VAL A 68 -8.33 -16.80 27.67
CA VAL A 68 -7.28 -17.71 27.18
C VAL A 68 -6.10 -17.79 28.15
N TYR A 69 -5.57 -16.63 28.55
CA TYR A 69 -4.39 -16.53 29.41
C TYR A 69 -4.52 -17.28 30.76
N PRO A 70 -5.67 -17.22 31.47
CA PRO A 70 -5.83 -17.96 32.72
C PRO A 70 -5.75 -19.48 32.52
N GLN A 71 -6.28 -20.01 31.42
CA GLN A 71 -6.20 -21.45 31.12
C GLN A 71 -4.81 -21.87 30.70
N LEU A 72 -4.11 -21.03 29.91
CA LEU A 72 -2.70 -21.23 29.60
C LEU A 72 -1.84 -21.32 30.87
N ARG A 73 -2.13 -20.48 31.88
CA ARG A 73 -1.46 -20.53 33.20
C ARG A 73 -1.82 -21.79 33.98
N ARG A 74 -3.11 -22.15 34.03
CA ARG A 74 -3.59 -23.36 34.75
C ARG A 74 -2.99 -24.65 34.20
N LEU A 75 -2.83 -24.76 32.89
CA LEU A 75 -2.23 -25.93 32.24
C LEU A 75 -0.69 -25.89 32.22
N GLY A 76 -0.05 -24.88 32.83
CA GLY A 76 1.40 -24.75 32.84
C GLY A 76 2.03 -24.46 31.47
N ILE A 77 1.23 -24.07 30.47
CA ILE A 77 1.70 -23.78 29.10
C ILE A 77 2.52 -22.49 29.07
N VAL A 78 2.18 -21.51 29.92
CA VAL A 78 2.86 -20.21 30.01
C VAL A 78 3.43 -19.95 31.41
N GLY A 79 4.72 -19.63 31.45
CA GLY A 79 5.47 -19.22 32.65
C GLY A 79 5.73 -17.70 32.70
N ASN A 80 6.59 -17.26 33.61
CA ASN A 80 6.96 -15.84 33.73
C ASN A 80 7.63 -15.30 32.46
N GLY A 81 8.48 -16.09 31.81
CA GLY A 81 9.10 -15.69 30.53
C GLY A 81 8.07 -15.40 29.43
N HIS A 82 7.00 -16.19 29.34
CA HIS A 82 5.91 -15.92 28.40
C HIS A 82 5.13 -14.65 28.77
N ALA A 83 4.91 -14.38 30.06
CA ALA A 83 4.29 -13.15 30.50
C ALA A 83 5.11 -11.91 30.08
N THR A 84 6.44 -11.97 30.23
CA THR A 84 7.35 -10.91 29.76
C THR A 84 7.30 -10.77 28.24
N CYS A 85 7.34 -11.87 27.49
CA CYS A 85 7.22 -11.81 26.03
C CYS A 85 5.89 -11.19 25.59
N ILE A 86 4.77 -11.59 26.19
CA ILE A 86 3.45 -11.03 25.89
C ILE A 86 3.42 -9.52 26.17
N ALA A 87 3.91 -9.08 27.33
CA ALA A 87 3.96 -7.67 27.69
C ALA A 87 4.84 -6.87 26.72
N PHE A 88 6.01 -7.41 26.35
CA PHE A 88 6.90 -6.82 25.37
C PHE A 88 6.23 -6.70 23.99
N THR A 89 5.57 -7.76 23.51
CA THR A 89 4.86 -7.77 22.23
C THR A 89 3.74 -6.73 22.20
N VAL A 90 2.92 -6.64 23.25
CA VAL A 90 1.86 -5.62 23.36
C VAL A 90 2.46 -4.22 23.38
N GLY A 91 3.54 -4.00 24.14
CA GLY A 91 4.26 -2.73 24.17
C GLY A 91 4.84 -2.33 22.80
N MET A 92 5.45 -3.28 22.09
CA MET A 92 5.97 -3.05 20.74
C MET A 92 4.87 -2.66 19.75
N VAL A 93 3.71 -3.33 19.78
CA VAL A 93 2.58 -2.97 18.91
C VAL A 93 2.07 -1.57 19.23
N ALA A 94 1.92 -1.22 20.51
CA ALA A 94 1.47 0.12 20.91
C ALA A 94 2.44 1.21 20.43
N VAL A 95 3.73 1.07 20.75
CA VAL A 95 4.77 2.04 20.37
C VAL A 95 4.91 2.14 18.86
N ALA A 96 4.95 1.02 18.13
CA ALA A 96 5.09 1.04 16.68
C ALA A 96 3.87 1.68 15.99
N THR A 97 2.65 1.43 16.52
CA THR A 97 1.43 2.07 16.03
C THR A 97 1.47 3.58 16.25
N GLU A 98 1.83 4.03 17.46
CA GLU A 98 1.96 5.45 17.78
C GLU A 98 2.98 6.14 16.87
N LEU A 99 4.19 5.57 16.75
CA LEU A 99 5.23 6.12 15.89
C LEU A 99 4.81 6.15 14.42
N ALA A 100 4.12 5.12 13.90
CA ALA A 100 3.63 5.13 12.52
C ALA A 100 2.55 6.21 12.28
N ILE A 101 1.65 6.41 13.24
CA ILE A 101 0.57 7.42 13.15
C ILE A 101 1.16 8.85 13.20
N PHE A 102 2.06 9.13 14.14
CA PHE A 102 2.44 10.50 14.48
C PHE A 102 3.76 10.98 13.86
N SER A 103 4.59 10.08 13.31
CA SER A 103 5.84 10.50 12.69
C SER A 103 5.63 11.28 11.40
N ASP A 104 6.45 12.31 11.18
CA ASP A 104 6.51 13.03 9.91
C ASP A 104 6.86 12.06 8.77
N PRO A 105 6.04 11.97 7.71
CA PRO A 105 6.35 11.12 6.56
C PRO A 105 7.45 11.70 5.65
N GLY A 106 7.95 12.91 5.93
CA GLY A 106 8.84 13.64 5.03
C GLY A 106 8.04 14.65 4.21
N VAL A 107 7.21 15.45 4.88
CA VAL A 107 6.44 16.51 4.24
C VAL A 107 7.39 17.49 3.56
N LEU A 108 7.14 17.77 2.29
CA LEU A 108 7.90 18.75 1.52
C LEU A 108 7.55 20.17 1.96
N THR A 109 8.56 20.94 2.35
CA THR A 109 8.44 22.36 2.67
C THR A 109 9.37 23.19 1.79
N ARG A 110 9.12 24.50 1.71
CA ARG A 110 9.97 25.42 0.93
C ARG A 110 11.43 25.41 1.39
N ALA A 111 11.69 25.15 2.68
CA ALA A 111 13.04 25.18 3.25
C ALA A 111 13.99 24.13 2.65
N HIS A 112 13.46 23.01 2.16
CA HIS A 112 14.26 21.94 1.57
C HIS A 112 13.81 21.56 0.16
N LEU A 113 13.03 22.42 -0.50
CA LEU A 113 12.55 22.19 -1.86
C LEU A 113 13.71 22.05 -2.84
N ASP A 114 14.57 23.07 -2.92
CA ASP A 114 15.67 23.13 -3.89
C ASP A 114 16.66 21.97 -3.71
N VAL A 115 17.03 21.69 -2.46
CA VAL A 115 17.89 20.56 -2.10
C VAL A 115 17.25 19.22 -2.51
N SER A 116 15.93 19.09 -2.35
CA SER A 116 15.21 17.85 -2.72
C SER A 116 15.11 17.67 -4.24
N VAL A 117 14.88 18.76 -5.00
CA VAL A 117 14.86 18.72 -6.47
C VAL A 117 16.21 18.31 -7.03
N LEU A 118 17.31 18.84 -6.47
CA LEU A 118 18.67 18.45 -6.87
C LEU A 118 19.02 17.01 -6.48
N ARG A 119 18.59 16.57 -5.29
CA ARG A 119 18.84 15.20 -4.80
C ARG A 119 18.11 14.13 -5.62
N TYR A 120 16.92 14.44 -6.12
CA TYR A 120 16.07 13.52 -6.87
C TYR A 120 15.77 14.08 -8.27
N PRO A 121 16.76 14.01 -9.19
CA PRO A 121 16.59 14.48 -10.57
C PRO A 121 15.63 13.58 -11.35
N ASN A 122 14.81 14.21 -12.19
CA ASN A 122 13.86 13.52 -13.07
C ASN A 122 14.56 12.56 -14.04
N ASN A 123 13.85 11.52 -14.48
CA ASN A 123 14.40 10.52 -15.41
C ASN A 123 13.70 10.48 -16.76
N GLY A 124 12.68 11.32 -16.99
CA GLY A 124 11.96 11.38 -18.26
C GLY A 124 11.20 10.10 -18.61
N LEU A 125 11.01 9.20 -17.65
CA LEU A 125 10.37 7.90 -17.83
C LEU A 125 9.17 7.74 -16.89
N ILE A 126 9.40 7.95 -15.58
CA ILE A 126 8.35 7.88 -14.55
C ILE A 126 8.25 9.17 -13.72
N PHE A 127 9.20 10.09 -13.90
CA PHE A 127 9.26 11.41 -13.28
C PHE A 127 9.72 12.47 -14.29
N PHE A 128 8.93 13.54 -14.38
CA PHE A 128 9.05 14.59 -15.40
C PHE A 128 9.12 16.01 -14.82
N GLY A 129 9.26 16.16 -13.49
CA GLY A 129 9.46 17.48 -12.88
C GLY A 129 8.24 18.38 -12.82
N ARG A 130 7.02 17.84 -12.97
CA ARG A 130 5.78 18.64 -12.93
C ARG A 130 5.63 19.43 -11.63
N GLN A 131 5.01 20.61 -11.75
CA GLN A 131 4.53 21.35 -10.60
C GLN A 131 3.36 20.63 -9.92
N CYS A 132 3.29 20.71 -8.59
CA CYS A 132 2.09 20.31 -7.86
C CYS A 132 1.00 21.37 -8.07
N ARG A 133 -0.15 20.98 -8.64
CA ARG A 133 -1.29 21.90 -8.84
C ARG A 133 -1.91 22.41 -7.55
N THR A 134 -1.78 21.68 -6.44
CA THR A 134 -2.32 22.10 -5.14
C THR A 134 -1.31 22.97 -4.39
N CYS A 135 -0.07 22.49 -4.23
CA CYS A 135 0.94 23.16 -3.42
C CYS A 135 1.77 24.21 -4.18
N GLN A 136 1.64 24.28 -5.51
CA GLN A 136 2.24 25.31 -6.37
C GLN A 136 3.78 25.37 -6.38
N TRP A 137 4.46 24.24 -6.18
CA TRP A 137 5.92 24.10 -6.33
C TRP A 137 6.30 22.90 -7.20
N GLN A 138 7.51 22.92 -7.74
CA GLN A 138 8.07 21.81 -8.50
C GLN A 138 8.13 20.56 -7.63
N LYS A 139 7.68 19.41 -8.15
CA LYS A 139 7.77 18.13 -7.42
C LYS A 139 9.16 17.53 -7.67
N PRO A 140 9.99 17.33 -6.62
CA PRO A 140 11.15 16.45 -6.72
C PRO A 140 10.75 15.07 -7.24
N ALA A 141 11.64 14.37 -7.95
CA ALA A 141 11.36 12.98 -8.29
C ALA A 141 11.12 12.16 -7.01
N ARG A 142 10.36 11.07 -7.12
CA ARG A 142 9.89 10.24 -5.99
C ARG A 142 8.92 10.94 -5.02
N SER A 143 8.60 12.22 -5.19
CA SER A 143 7.57 12.90 -4.38
C SER A 143 6.17 12.81 -4.99
N LYS A 144 5.13 12.87 -4.15
CA LYS A 144 3.73 12.92 -4.56
C LYS A 144 2.90 13.78 -3.62
N HIS A 145 1.92 14.48 -4.18
CA HIS A 145 0.89 15.14 -3.39
C HIS A 145 -0.16 14.11 -2.97
N CYS A 146 -0.35 13.92 -1.67
CA CYS A 146 -1.42 13.09 -1.13
C CYS A 146 -2.64 13.99 -0.91
N SER A 147 -3.71 13.79 -1.68
CA SER A 147 -4.96 14.54 -1.53
C SER A 147 -5.66 14.29 -0.19
N VAL A 148 -5.44 13.12 0.44
CA VAL A 148 -6.02 12.78 1.75
C VAL A 148 -5.36 13.58 2.88
N CYS A 149 -4.05 13.75 2.80
CA CYS A 149 -3.28 14.52 3.78
C CYS A 149 -3.06 15.99 3.38
N ASP A 150 -3.46 16.37 2.17
CA ASP A 150 -3.30 17.69 1.55
C ASP A 150 -1.86 18.23 1.63
N ARG A 151 -0.88 17.38 1.28
CA ARG A 151 0.54 17.75 1.32
C ARG A 151 1.38 16.93 0.35
N CYS A 152 2.46 17.53 -0.13
CA CYS A 152 3.52 16.82 -0.84
C CYS A 152 4.40 16.06 0.15
N VAL A 153 4.70 14.80 -0.15
CA VAL A 153 5.55 13.94 0.67
C VAL A 153 6.70 13.43 -0.20
N LEU A 154 7.92 13.53 0.33
CA LEU A 154 9.14 13.02 -0.30
C LEU A 154 9.18 11.49 -0.24
N ARG A 155 9.72 10.87 -1.30
CA ARG A 155 9.79 9.42 -1.47
C ARG A 155 8.47 8.76 -1.04
N PHE A 156 7.38 9.28 -1.59
CA PHE A 156 6.03 8.86 -1.24
C PHE A 156 5.86 7.39 -1.62
N ASP A 157 5.46 6.59 -0.64
CA ASP A 157 5.15 5.19 -0.83
C ASP A 157 3.64 5.01 -1.05
N HIS A 158 2.86 5.28 -0.02
CA HIS A 158 1.40 5.27 -0.08
C HIS A 158 0.79 6.08 1.07
N HIS A 159 -0.53 6.30 1.01
CA HIS A 159 -1.29 6.75 2.18
C HIS A 159 -1.90 5.52 2.85
N CYS A 160 -1.53 5.26 4.10
CA CYS A 160 -2.02 4.10 4.83
C CYS A 160 -3.22 4.50 5.69
N ILE A 161 -4.40 4.00 5.32
CA ILE A 161 -5.65 4.26 6.03
C ILE A 161 -5.66 3.72 7.46
N TRP A 162 -4.86 2.68 7.75
CA TRP A 162 -4.79 2.03 9.07
C TRP A 162 -4.08 2.88 10.12
N ILE A 163 -3.13 3.72 9.70
CA ILE A 163 -2.39 4.65 10.56
C ILE A 163 -2.80 6.11 10.30
N ASN A 164 -3.72 6.34 9.36
CA ASN A 164 -4.15 7.67 8.91
C ASN A 164 -2.98 8.64 8.66
N ASN A 165 -1.93 8.12 8.02
CA ASN A 165 -0.73 8.89 7.72
C ASN A 165 -0.14 8.43 6.38
N CYS A 166 0.62 9.30 5.73
CA CYS A 166 1.43 8.88 4.59
C CYS A 166 2.58 8.01 5.09
N VAL A 167 3.01 7.07 4.27
CA VAL A 167 4.30 6.37 4.42
C VAL A 167 5.23 6.99 3.38
N GLY A 168 6.35 7.52 3.83
CA GLY A 168 7.27 8.27 2.99
C GLY A 168 8.71 8.24 3.51
N GLN A 169 9.50 9.22 3.07
CA GLN A 169 10.94 9.27 3.33
C GLN A 169 11.33 9.10 4.80
N ASN A 170 10.64 9.75 5.73
CA ASN A 170 11.11 9.88 7.11
C ASN A 170 10.50 8.86 8.08
N ASN A 171 9.36 8.25 7.73
CA ASN A 171 8.63 7.33 8.62
C ASN A 171 8.48 5.89 8.11
N TYR A 172 9.08 5.54 6.96
CA TYR A 172 9.01 4.17 6.42
C TYR A 172 9.47 3.12 7.44
N ARG A 173 10.52 3.43 8.22
CA ARG A 173 11.02 2.58 9.31
C ARG A 173 9.95 2.24 10.35
N TRP A 174 9.10 3.20 10.72
CA TRP A 174 8.05 3.03 11.71
C TRP A 174 6.86 2.24 11.16
N PHE A 175 6.56 2.43 9.87
CA PHE A 175 5.60 1.58 9.17
C PHE A 175 6.05 0.11 9.12
N VAL A 176 7.34 -0.16 8.83
CA VAL A 176 7.89 -1.52 8.86
C VAL A 176 7.85 -2.09 10.28
N ALA A 177 8.22 -1.32 11.30
CA ALA A 177 8.11 -1.73 12.70
C ALA A 177 6.66 -2.07 13.08
N TYR A 178 5.69 -1.26 12.64
CA TYR A 178 4.26 -1.49 12.84
C TYR A 178 3.80 -2.81 12.21
N LEU A 179 4.21 -3.09 10.96
CA LEU A 179 3.90 -4.36 10.29
C LEU A 179 4.50 -5.55 11.04
N VAL A 180 5.80 -5.49 11.37
CA VAL A 180 6.51 -6.59 12.04
C VAL A 180 5.93 -6.86 13.44
N ALA A 181 5.65 -5.81 14.23
CA ALA A 181 5.06 -5.96 15.55
C ALA A 181 3.67 -6.61 15.49
N ASN A 182 2.83 -6.22 14.52
CA ASN A 182 1.52 -6.81 14.32
C ASN A 182 1.60 -8.28 13.88
N ILE A 183 2.45 -8.60 12.89
CA ILE A 183 2.69 -9.98 12.44
C ILE A 183 3.13 -10.83 13.63
N HIS A 184 4.09 -10.33 14.41
CA HIS A 184 4.59 -11.04 15.59
C HIS A 184 3.49 -11.27 16.63
N MET A 185 2.68 -10.25 16.96
CA MET A 185 1.56 -10.38 17.89
C MET A 185 0.55 -11.44 17.43
N MET A 186 0.14 -11.39 16.16
CA MET A 186 -0.85 -12.32 15.62
C MET A 186 -0.32 -13.74 15.52
N ALA A 187 0.93 -13.92 15.07
CA ALA A 187 1.56 -15.23 14.98
C ALA A 187 1.83 -15.84 16.36
N TYR A 188 2.38 -15.07 17.29
CA TYR A 188 2.68 -15.55 18.64
C TYR A 188 1.41 -15.81 19.45
N GLY A 189 0.44 -14.88 19.41
CA GLY A 189 -0.86 -15.07 20.07
C GLY A 189 -1.64 -16.24 19.50
N GLY A 190 -1.64 -16.40 18.17
CA GLY A 190 -2.23 -17.55 17.48
C GLY A 190 -1.57 -18.88 17.87
N HIS A 191 -0.23 -18.91 17.97
CA HIS A 191 0.52 -20.06 18.44
C HIS A 191 0.17 -20.45 19.89
N LEU A 192 0.01 -19.48 20.79
CA LEU A 192 -0.43 -19.76 22.17
C LEU A 192 -1.86 -20.32 22.21
N CYS A 193 -2.77 -19.77 21.41
CA CYS A 193 -4.12 -20.30 21.30
C CYS A 193 -4.13 -21.74 20.75
N TRP A 194 -3.30 -22.04 19.74
CA TRP A 194 -3.11 -23.39 19.22
C TRP A 194 -2.60 -24.34 20.30
N ARG A 195 -1.59 -23.95 21.09
CA ARG A 195 -1.06 -24.78 22.18
C ARG A 195 -2.13 -25.10 23.24
N LEU A 196 -2.99 -24.13 23.57
CA LEU A 196 -4.10 -24.36 24.50
C LEU A 196 -5.08 -25.42 23.95
N LEU A 197 -5.46 -25.30 22.68
CA LEU A 197 -6.40 -26.23 22.04
C LEU A 197 -5.79 -27.62 21.88
N ALA A 198 -4.53 -27.70 21.44
CA ALA A 198 -3.80 -28.95 21.25
C ALA A 198 -3.62 -29.72 22.57
N ALA A 199 -3.36 -29.02 23.68
CA ALA A 199 -3.25 -29.64 25.00
C ALA A 199 -4.56 -30.27 25.50
N GLN A 200 -5.70 -29.87 24.93
CA GLN A 200 -7.03 -30.37 25.29
C GLN A 200 -7.60 -31.34 24.26
N ASP A 201 -6.92 -31.54 23.12
CA ASP A 201 -7.33 -32.51 22.11
C ASP A 201 -6.96 -33.93 22.54
N ARG A 202 -7.98 -34.71 22.94
CA ARG A 202 -7.84 -36.13 23.31
C ARG A 202 -8.10 -37.06 22.11
N GLY A 203 -7.69 -36.65 20.91
CA GLY A 203 -7.99 -37.35 19.66
C GLY A 203 -9.39 -37.11 19.12
N ALA A 204 -10.09 -36.07 19.62
CA ALA A 204 -11.42 -35.69 19.19
C ALA A 204 -11.41 -34.83 17.93
N GLY A 205 -10.25 -34.25 17.60
CA GLY A 205 -10.03 -33.34 16.50
C GLY A 205 -10.26 -31.88 16.90
N MET A 206 -9.37 -31.00 16.42
CA MET A 206 -9.31 -29.58 16.78
C MET A 206 -10.64 -28.84 16.61
N TRP A 207 -11.38 -29.09 15.53
CA TRP A 207 -12.68 -28.42 15.31
C TRP A 207 -13.69 -28.74 16.42
N ARG A 208 -13.74 -30.01 16.86
CA ARG A 208 -14.63 -30.43 17.94
C ARG A 208 -14.21 -29.80 19.27
N VAL A 209 -12.90 -29.70 19.53
CA VAL A 209 -12.38 -28.97 20.69
C VAL A 209 -12.83 -27.51 20.66
N ILE A 210 -12.75 -26.82 19.52
CA ILE A 210 -13.15 -25.42 19.40
C ILE A 210 -14.65 -25.22 19.69
N VAL A 211 -15.53 -26.04 19.10
CA VAL A 211 -16.98 -25.76 19.14
C VAL A 211 -17.70 -26.34 20.37
N ALA A 212 -17.23 -27.45 20.94
CA ALA A 212 -18.02 -28.26 21.86
C ALA A 212 -17.58 -28.25 23.34
N SER A 213 -16.52 -27.53 23.69
CA SER A 213 -15.87 -27.69 25.01
C SER A 213 -16.15 -26.55 26.00
N THR A 214 -15.49 -25.40 25.86
CA THR A 214 -15.53 -24.31 26.86
C THR A 214 -15.54 -22.93 26.19
N PRO A 215 -16.01 -21.86 26.88
CA PRO A 215 -15.88 -20.49 26.39
C PRO A 215 -14.43 -20.12 26.04
N SER A 216 -13.46 -20.56 26.84
CA SER A 216 -12.03 -20.37 26.57
C SER A 216 -11.57 -21.02 25.27
N ASN A 217 -12.00 -22.24 24.97
CA ASN A 217 -11.63 -22.91 23.73
C ASN A 217 -12.30 -22.28 22.51
N LYS A 218 -13.54 -21.80 22.65
CA LYS A 218 -14.20 -20.99 21.61
C LYS A 218 -13.43 -19.70 21.35
N ALA A 219 -13.06 -18.97 22.40
CA ALA A 219 -12.27 -17.75 22.31
C ALA A 219 -10.89 -18.00 21.67
N ALA A 220 -10.17 -19.02 22.13
CA ALA A 220 -8.88 -19.41 21.56
C ALA A 220 -8.99 -19.82 20.09
N GLY A 221 -10.04 -20.57 19.71
CA GLY A 221 -10.30 -20.94 18.32
C GLY A 221 -10.53 -19.72 17.42
N VAL A 222 -11.38 -18.78 17.86
CA VAL A 222 -11.65 -17.54 17.12
C VAL A 222 -10.37 -16.70 16.98
N LEU A 223 -9.63 -16.48 18.07
CA LEU A 223 -8.39 -15.71 18.05
C LEU A 223 -7.30 -16.38 17.21
N MET A 224 -7.19 -17.71 17.24
CA MET A 224 -6.25 -18.47 16.41
C MET A 224 -6.58 -18.32 14.92
N ILE A 225 -7.85 -18.47 14.53
CA ILE A 225 -8.27 -18.36 13.13
C ILE A 225 -8.05 -16.93 12.62
N LEU A 226 -8.52 -15.92 13.38
CA LEU A 226 -8.31 -14.51 13.02
C LEU A 226 -6.82 -14.17 12.94
N GLY A 227 -6.03 -14.54 13.95
CA GLY A 227 -4.60 -14.30 13.99
C GLY A 227 -3.86 -14.97 12.82
N THR A 228 -4.25 -16.19 12.44
CA THR A 228 -3.63 -16.90 11.31
C THR A 228 -3.94 -16.22 9.98
N ILE A 229 -5.22 -15.90 9.72
CA ILE A 229 -5.63 -15.25 8.46
C ILE A 229 -4.94 -13.90 8.29
N PHE A 230 -5.00 -13.04 9.31
CA PHE A 230 -4.42 -11.70 9.22
C PHE A 230 -2.89 -11.71 9.27
N SER A 231 -2.24 -12.65 9.96
CA SER A 231 -0.77 -12.79 9.90
C SER A 231 -0.29 -13.20 8.51
N VAL A 232 -0.99 -14.10 7.80
CA VAL A 232 -0.64 -14.46 6.41
C VAL A 232 -0.80 -13.27 5.46
N ILE A 233 -1.92 -12.54 5.57
CA ILE A 233 -2.17 -11.37 4.72
C ILE A 233 -1.11 -10.28 4.98
N THR A 234 -0.84 -9.97 6.24
CA THR A 234 0.15 -8.95 6.59
C THR A 234 1.58 -9.38 6.28
N LEU A 235 1.89 -10.67 6.36
CA LEU A 235 3.17 -11.21 5.90
C LEU A 235 3.34 -11.06 4.38
N ALA A 236 2.29 -11.27 3.59
CA ALA A 236 2.33 -11.03 2.15
C ALA A 236 2.62 -9.54 1.83
N PHE A 237 1.99 -8.61 2.56
CA PHE A 237 2.30 -7.18 2.43
C PHE A 237 3.74 -6.88 2.86
N ALA A 238 4.23 -7.45 3.96
CA ALA A 238 5.63 -7.28 4.39
C ALA A 238 6.61 -7.81 3.33
N ALA A 239 6.34 -8.97 2.74
CA ALA A 239 7.15 -9.54 1.66
C ALA A 239 7.14 -8.65 0.41
N LEU A 240 6.00 -8.03 0.08
CA LEU A 240 5.91 -7.06 -1.00
C LEU A 240 6.80 -5.82 -0.73
N HIS A 241 6.81 -5.30 0.50
CA HIS A 241 7.72 -4.21 0.86
C HIS A 241 9.20 -4.62 0.82
N VAL A 242 9.53 -5.88 1.13
CA VAL A 242 10.90 -6.43 0.92
C VAL A 242 11.24 -6.46 -0.56
N ARG A 243 10.32 -6.92 -1.43
CA ARG A 243 10.50 -6.86 -2.89
C ARG A 243 10.74 -5.43 -3.38
N TYR A 244 9.97 -4.47 -2.88
CA TYR A 244 10.15 -3.06 -3.23
C TYR A 244 11.51 -2.49 -2.79
N MET A 245 12.04 -2.94 -1.64
CA MET A 245 13.41 -2.62 -1.23
C MET A 245 14.45 -3.26 -2.15
N TYR A 246 14.24 -4.52 -2.55
CA TYR A 246 15.10 -5.20 -3.52
C TYR A 246 15.18 -4.47 -4.86
N LEU A 247 14.04 -4.02 -5.39
CA LEU A 247 13.95 -3.32 -6.67
C LEU A 247 14.29 -1.82 -6.60
N GLY A 248 14.48 -1.27 -5.40
CA GLY A 248 14.75 0.16 -5.21
C GLY A 248 13.56 1.10 -5.47
N VAL A 249 12.34 0.56 -5.57
CA VAL A 249 11.11 1.32 -5.91
C VAL A 249 10.16 1.47 -4.73
N THR A 250 9.49 2.61 -4.58
CA THR A 250 8.32 2.73 -3.69
C THR A 250 7.10 2.03 -4.29
N THR A 251 6.03 1.77 -3.52
CA THR A 251 4.77 1.24 -4.06
C THR A 251 4.23 2.14 -5.18
N ASN A 252 4.23 3.45 -4.97
CA ASN A 252 3.84 4.42 -6.00
C ASN A 252 4.74 4.42 -7.24
N GLU A 253 6.02 4.05 -7.10
CA GLU A 253 6.92 3.88 -8.25
C GLU A 253 6.68 2.57 -8.97
N ALA A 254 6.38 1.49 -8.25
CA ALA A 254 6.06 0.19 -8.83
C ALA A 254 4.87 0.30 -9.80
N ASP A 255 3.78 0.96 -9.39
CA ASP A 255 2.60 1.18 -10.25
C ASP A 255 2.96 1.91 -11.57
N LYS A 256 3.94 2.82 -11.53
CA LYS A 256 4.41 3.53 -12.73
C LYS A 256 5.33 2.69 -13.60
N TRP A 257 6.16 1.85 -12.97
CA TRP A 257 7.00 0.91 -13.69
C TRP A 257 6.16 -0.15 -14.41
N ASP A 258 5.02 -0.55 -13.84
CA ASP A 258 4.08 -1.47 -14.50
C ASP A 258 3.54 -0.89 -15.83
N GLU A 259 3.29 0.42 -15.88
CA GLU A 259 2.90 1.12 -17.12
C GLU A 259 4.03 1.14 -18.15
N VAL A 260 5.26 1.41 -17.72
CA VAL A 260 6.45 1.36 -18.58
C VAL A 260 6.69 -0.05 -19.11
N GLU A 261 6.58 -1.06 -18.25
CA GLU A 261 6.70 -2.47 -18.63
C GLU A 261 5.63 -2.87 -19.64
N TYR A 262 4.39 -2.41 -19.45
CA TYR A 262 3.33 -2.59 -20.42
C TYR A 262 3.68 -2.00 -21.80
N LEU A 263 4.18 -0.75 -21.84
CA LEU A 263 4.61 -0.10 -23.10
C LEU A 263 5.74 -0.86 -23.80
N VAL A 264 6.69 -1.42 -23.06
CA VAL A 264 7.75 -2.28 -23.61
C VAL A 264 7.14 -3.58 -24.17
N GLN A 265 6.25 -4.23 -23.42
CA GLN A 265 5.62 -5.50 -23.82
C GLN A 265 4.80 -5.37 -25.11
N VAL A 266 4.10 -4.25 -25.32
CA VAL A 266 3.35 -3.98 -26.55
C VAL A 266 4.20 -3.36 -27.67
N GLY A 267 5.49 -3.12 -27.42
CA GLY A 267 6.41 -2.52 -28.38
C GLY A 267 6.12 -1.05 -28.71
N ALA A 268 5.51 -0.32 -27.79
CA ALA A 268 5.15 1.09 -27.96
C ALA A 268 6.17 2.06 -27.35
N LEU A 269 7.14 1.59 -26.55
CA LEU A 269 8.16 2.46 -25.97
C LEU A 269 9.37 2.66 -26.90
N PHE A 270 9.72 3.92 -27.16
CA PHE A 270 10.87 4.33 -27.97
C PHE A 270 11.77 5.30 -27.20
N TRP A 271 13.05 5.27 -27.51
CA TRP A 271 14.07 6.18 -27.02
C TRP A 271 14.61 7.02 -28.19
N ALA A 272 14.63 8.34 -28.02
CA ALA A 272 15.23 9.30 -28.96
C ALA A 272 16.57 9.79 -28.39
N PRO A 273 17.72 9.23 -28.78
CA PRO A 273 19.02 9.49 -28.15
C PRO A 273 19.51 10.94 -28.33
N ASP A 274 19.17 11.55 -29.45
CA ASP A 274 19.53 12.91 -29.82
C ASP A 274 18.77 13.97 -29.00
N MET A 275 17.53 13.66 -28.63
CA MET A 275 16.69 14.49 -27.75
C MET A 275 16.86 14.14 -26.27
N GLY A 276 17.32 12.93 -25.97
CA GLY A 276 17.43 12.43 -24.60
C GLY A 276 16.07 12.15 -23.94
N VAL A 277 15.05 11.75 -24.72
CA VAL A 277 13.68 11.53 -24.22
C VAL A 277 13.14 10.16 -24.60
N TYR A 278 12.26 9.63 -23.74
CA TYR A 278 11.44 8.45 -24.04
C TYR A 278 10.08 8.91 -24.58
N LEU A 279 9.59 8.18 -25.58
CA LEU A 279 8.35 8.47 -26.29
C LEU A 279 7.49 7.22 -26.41
N GLU A 280 6.18 7.41 -26.40
CA GLU A 280 5.22 6.36 -26.71
C GLU A 280 4.77 6.48 -28.17
N ARG A 281 4.79 5.36 -28.90
CA ARG A 281 4.22 5.25 -30.24
C ARG A 281 2.71 5.12 -30.14
N ALA A 282 2.00 6.12 -30.61
CA ALA A 282 0.55 6.17 -30.66
C ALA A 282 0.05 6.32 -32.11
N SER A 283 -1.27 6.25 -32.28
CA SER A 283 -1.93 6.55 -33.55
C SER A 283 -3.03 7.58 -33.34
N VAL A 284 -3.02 8.63 -34.15
CA VAL A 284 -4.02 9.70 -34.09
C VAL A 284 -4.89 9.61 -35.34
N SER A 285 -6.22 9.66 -35.14
CA SER A 285 -7.17 9.73 -36.24
C SER A 285 -7.44 11.19 -36.58
N SER A 286 -7.19 11.56 -37.84
CA SER A 286 -7.55 12.87 -38.36
C SER A 286 -8.24 12.68 -39.71
N ASN A 287 -9.49 13.13 -39.82
CA ASN A 287 -10.34 12.98 -41.00
C ASN A 287 -10.50 11.51 -41.48
N GLY A 288 -10.54 10.55 -40.55
CA GLY A 288 -10.70 9.12 -40.87
C GLY A 288 -9.41 8.42 -41.33
N LEU A 289 -8.29 9.15 -41.43
CA LEU A 289 -6.96 8.60 -41.66
C LEU A 289 -6.23 8.44 -40.33
N TYR A 290 -5.56 7.30 -40.15
CA TYR A 290 -4.69 7.06 -39.00
C TYR A 290 -3.26 7.41 -39.37
N ARG A 291 -2.60 8.17 -38.50
CA ARG A 291 -1.17 8.49 -38.60
C ARG A 291 -0.46 8.07 -37.32
N VAL A 292 0.71 7.48 -37.47
CA VAL A 292 1.61 7.16 -36.37
C VAL A 292 2.23 8.46 -35.87
N VAL A 293 2.25 8.62 -34.56
CA VAL A 293 2.90 9.74 -33.88
C VAL A 293 3.64 9.22 -32.67
N TYR A 294 4.62 9.99 -32.21
CA TYR A 294 5.33 9.72 -30.98
C TYR A 294 4.98 10.80 -29.96
N ILE A 295 4.36 10.37 -28.87
CA ILE A 295 3.85 11.25 -27.83
C ILE A 295 4.76 11.23 -26.60
N SER A 296 4.74 12.35 -25.89
CA SER A 296 5.38 12.53 -24.59
C SER A 296 4.73 11.62 -23.54
N LEU A 297 5.54 10.85 -22.82
CA LEU A 297 5.08 10.09 -21.64
C LEU A 297 4.61 11.00 -20.48
N ASP A 298 4.86 12.31 -20.56
CA ASP A 298 4.45 13.25 -19.53
C ASP A 298 2.99 13.70 -19.71
N ASP A 299 2.67 14.23 -20.88
CA ASP A 299 1.43 14.96 -21.12
C ASP A 299 0.71 14.53 -22.40
N GLU A 300 1.15 13.43 -23.00
CA GLU A 300 0.60 12.86 -24.24
C GLU A 300 0.65 13.84 -25.43
N SER A 301 1.43 14.92 -25.32
CA SER A 301 1.64 15.86 -26.41
C SER A 301 2.42 15.19 -27.53
N ILE A 302 2.06 15.48 -28.79
CA ILE A 302 2.78 14.97 -29.96
C ILE A 302 4.15 15.64 -30.00
N VAL A 303 5.20 14.83 -29.96
CA VAL A 303 6.59 15.28 -30.03
C VAL A 303 7.14 15.11 -31.44
N LEU A 304 6.88 13.96 -32.07
CA LEU A 304 7.33 13.64 -33.43
C LEU A 304 6.17 13.04 -34.24
N ASP A 305 6.18 13.27 -35.55
CA ASP A 305 5.29 12.62 -36.50
C ASP A 305 6.03 11.67 -37.47
N GLU A 306 5.30 11.02 -38.39
CA GLU A 306 5.86 10.05 -39.35
C GLU A 306 6.96 10.65 -40.25
N ASN A 307 6.98 11.97 -40.46
CA ASN A 307 8.00 12.62 -41.28
C ASN A 307 9.31 12.78 -40.50
N ASP A 308 9.20 12.90 -39.18
CA ASP A 308 10.32 13.08 -38.26
C ASP A 308 11.06 11.76 -37.95
N GLU A 309 10.46 10.60 -38.24
CA GLU A 309 11.14 9.30 -38.13
C GLU A 309 12.42 9.21 -38.98
N ARG A 310 12.50 10.01 -40.07
CA ARG A 310 13.68 10.04 -40.95
C ARG A 310 14.79 10.94 -40.44
N THR A 311 14.47 11.89 -39.55
CA THR A 311 15.41 12.86 -39.00
C THR A 311 15.91 12.44 -37.62
N HIS A 312 15.06 11.80 -36.82
CA HIS A 312 15.39 11.34 -35.47
C HIS A 312 15.65 9.83 -35.45
N ALA A 313 16.78 9.42 -34.85
CA ALA A 313 17.13 8.01 -34.72
C ALA A 313 16.35 7.35 -33.57
N LEU A 314 15.10 6.97 -33.82
CA LEU A 314 14.25 6.32 -32.82
C LEU A 314 14.65 4.86 -32.61
N VAL A 315 14.92 4.51 -31.35
CA VAL A 315 15.28 3.14 -30.94
C VAL A 315 14.14 2.56 -30.12
N GLN A 316 13.53 1.48 -30.59
CA GLN A 316 12.52 0.76 -29.82
C GLN A 316 13.17 0.10 -28.60
N VAL A 317 12.56 0.27 -27.42
CA VAL A 317 12.97 -0.44 -26.20
C VAL A 317 12.30 -1.81 -26.21
N THR A 318 13.11 -2.88 -26.24
CA THR A 318 12.57 -4.25 -26.40
C THR A 318 12.51 -5.03 -25.09
N LEU A 319 13.37 -4.68 -24.14
CA LEU A 319 13.45 -5.32 -22.83
C LEU A 319 13.46 -4.27 -21.73
N VAL A 320 12.70 -4.50 -20.66
CA VAL A 320 12.70 -3.63 -19.46
C VAL A 320 14.10 -3.54 -18.84
N ALA A 321 14.92 -4.59 -18.99
CA ALA A 321 16.31 -4.62 -18.51
C ALA A 321 17.23 -3.59 -19.20
N GLU A 322 16.83 -3.04 -20.36
CA GLU A 322 17.55 -1.93 -21.02
C GLU A 322 17.34 -0.60 -20.29
N LEU A 323 16.26 -0.49 -19.49
CA LEU A 323 15.92 0.72 -18.76
C LEU A 323 16.68 0.78 -17.44
N THR A 324 17.31 1.93 -17.18
CA THR A 324 18.04 2.13 -15.93
C THR A 324 17.12 2.73 -14.86
N ASN A 325 16.86 1.98 -13.80
CA ASN A 325 16.28 2.56 -12.59
C ASN A 325 17.34 3.33 -11.79
N ARG A 326 17.54 4.61 -12.11
CA ARG A 326 18.54 5.47 -11.47
C ARG A 326 18.38 5.65 -9.94
N TYR A 327 17.24 5.25 -9.39
CA TYR A 327 16.97 5.35 -7.95
C TYR A 327 17.27 4.06 -7.20
N ASP A 328 17.49 2.95 -7.91
CA ASP A 328 17.96 1.70 -7.33
C ASP A 328 19.47 1.80 -7.06
N ARG A 329 19.86 1.59 -5.80
CA ARG A 329 21.26 1.62 -5.34
C ARG A 329 21.76 0.24 -4.93
N GLY A 330 21.01 -0.81 -5.27
CA GLY A 330 21.22 -2.17 -4.79
C GLY A 330 20.57 -2.41 -3.43
N PHE A 331 20.17 -3.67 -3.19
CA PHE A 331 19.31 -4.08 -2.08
C PHE A 331 19.70 -3.49 -0.72
N TRP A 332 20.96 -3.64 -0.28
CA TRP A 332 21.37 -3.17 1.05
C TRP A 332 21.35 -1.65 1.19
N ASN A 333 21.71 -0.91 0.13
CA ASN A 333 21.63 0.54 0.14
C ASN A 333 20.18 1.02 0.14
N ASN A 334 19.29 0.33 -0.58
CA ASN A 334 17.86 0.63 -0.59
C ASN A 334 17.23 0.37 0.78
N VAL A 335 17.61 -0.73 1.44
CA VAL A 335 17.19 -1.03 2.82
C VAL A 335 17.70 0.06 3.76
N TYR A 336 18.98 0.42 3.66
CA TYR A 336 19.57 1.48 4.49
C TYR A 336 18.82 2.79 4.30
N GLU A 337 18.59 3.23 3.05
CA GLU A 337 17.90 4.48 2.75
C GLU A 337 16.49 4.53 3.35
N ARG A 338 15.79 3.39 3.50
CA ARG A 338 14.41 3.34 4.00
C ARG A 338 14.30 3.17 5.51
N ILE A 339 15.26 2.49 6.12
CA ILE A 339 15.21 2.14 7.54
C ILE A 339 16.00 3.14 8.40
N TRP A 340 17.08 3.73 7.87
CA TRP A 340 18.02 4.58 8.60
C TRP A 340 17.98 6.03 8.10
#